data_AF-A0A957EGV1-F1
#
_entry.id   AF-A0A957EGV1-F1
#
_cell.length_a   1.000
_cell.length_b   1.000
_cell.length_c   1.000
_cell.angle_alpha   90.00
_cell.angle_beta   90.00
_cell.angle_gamma   90.00
#
_symmetry.space_group_name_H-M   'P 1'
#
loop_
_entity.id
_entity.type
_entity.pdbx_description
1 polymer ?
#
loop_
_entity_poly.entity_id
_entity_poly.type
_entity_poly.pdbx_seq_one_letter_code
_entity_poly.pdbx_strand_id
1 'polypeptide(L)'
;MGVSFFFLVALAFMLAHEMDAIRRHEWAIFPLLSRLDERRGYWLFTAVHIPLYLLLFWGLLGTDSPNAGFMRGLDIFFAIHVGLHLLYLRHPQNEFTSLFSWALILGAGVFGLLDLLNRIRIY
;
A
#
# COMPACT_ATOMS: atom_id res chain seq x y z
N MET A 1 -21.25 -7.96 -1.97
CA MET A 1 -20.00 -8.62 -2.42
C MET A 1 -19.12 -8.81 -1.20
N GLY A 2 -18.64 -10.03 -0.95
CA GLY A 2 -17.75 -10.30 0.18
C GLY A 2 -16.29 -9.94 -0.10
N VAL A 3 -15.44 -10.19 0.91
CA VAL A 3 -13.99 -10.14 0.76
C VAL A 3 -13.52 -11.32 -0.07
N SER A 4 -12.72 -11.08 -1.11
CA SER A 4 -12.19 -12.15 -1.96
C SER A 4 -10.81 -12.61 -1.48
N PHE A 5 -10.39 -13.78 -1.94
CA PHE A 5 -9.03 -14.26 -1.70
C PHE A 5 -7.97 -13.31 -2.30
N PHE A 6 -8.20 -12.83 -3.52
CA PHE A 6 -7.26 -11.92 -4.20
C PHE A 6 -7.10 -10.60 -3.43
N PHE A 7 -8.20 -10.05 -2.90
CA PHE A 7 -8.14 -8.86 -2.06
C PHE A 7 -7.28 -9.07 -0.80
N LEU A 8 -7.48 -10.19 -0.10
CA LEU A 8 -6.71 -10.48 1.12
C LEU A 8 -5.22 -10.63 0.84
N VAL A 9 -4.87 -11.29 -0.27
CA VAL A 9 -3.47 -11.44 -0.69
C VAL A 9 -2.87 -10.08 -1.05
N ALA A 10 -3.60 -9.25 -1.80
CA ALA A 10 -3.16 -7.90 -2.16
C ALA A 10 -2.90 -7.04 -0.91
N LEU A 11 -3.85 -7.06 0.03
CA LEU A 11 -3.75 -6.34 1.30
C LEU A 11 -2.57 -6.85 2.15
N ALA A 12 -2.35 -8.16 2.22
CA ALA A 12 -1.23 -8.74 2.96
C ALA A 12 0.12 -8.28 2.37
N PHE A 13 0.26 -8.29 1.05
CA PHE A 13 1.45 -7.75 0.38
C PHE A 13 1.64 -6.26 0.64
N MET A 14 0.56 -5.48 0.62
CA MET A 14 0.64 -4.04 0.91
C MET A 14 1.10 -3.78 2.34
N LEU A 15 0.50 -4.44 3.33
CA LEU A 15 0.91 -4.27 4.73
C LEU A 15 2.35 -4.75 5.00
N ALA A 16 2.77 -5.82 4.34
CA ALA A 16 4.16 -6.28 4.41
C ALA A 16 5.13 -5.29 3.72
N HIS A 17 4.70 -4.68 2.60
CA HIS A 17 5.45 -3.62 1.94
C HIS A 17 5.65 -2.42 2.86
N GLU A 18 4.62 -1.98 3.60
CA GLU A 18 4.77 -0.87 4.56
C GLU A 18 5.82 -1.15 5.65
N MET A 19 5.94 -2.41 6.10
CA MET A 19 7.02 -2.79 7.02
C MET A 19 8.40 -2.69 6.37
N ASP A 20 8.52 -3.09 5.09
CA ASP A 20 9.76 -2.92 4.32
C ASP A 20 10.03 -1.44 4.05
N ALA A 21 9.01 -0.63 3.77
CA ALA A 21 9.13 0.82 3.56
C ALA A 21 9.67 1.54 4.80
N ILE A 22 9.23 1.15 5.99
CA ILE A 22 9.81 1.65 7.25
C ILE A 22 11.29 1.26 7.35
N ARG A 23 11.64 0.02 7.02
CA ARG A 23 13.03 -0.47 7.04
C ARG A 23 13.92 0.22 5.99
N ARG A 24 13.33 0.64 4.87
CA ARG A 24 13.98 1.25 3.70
C ARG A 24 13.87 2.77 3.67
N HIS A 25 13.46 3.36 4.78
CA HIS A 25 13.44 4.81 4.98
C HIS A 25 12.66 5.56 3.89
N GLU A 26 11.52 5.02 3.44
CA GLU A 26 10.78 5.56 2.29
C GLU A 26 10.38 7.05 2.46
N TRP A 27 10.27 7.53 3.70
CA TRP A 27 10.09 8.95 4.01
C TRP A 27 11.16 9.86 3.37
N ALA A 28 12.36 9.36 3.09
CA ALA A 28 13.41 10.11 2.39
C ALA A 28 13.06 10.42 0.92
N ILE A 29 12.08 9.72 0.34
CA ILE A 29 11.58 9.96 -1.03
C ILE A 29 10.48 11.04 -1.02
N PHE A 30 9.63 11.06 0.02
CA PHE A 30 8.50 11.99 0.09
C PHE A 30 8.96 13.45 0.25
N PRO A 31 8.57 14.39 -0.64
CA PRO A 31 9.10 15.78 -0.64
C PRO A 31 8.93 16.55 0.68
N LEU A 32 7.89 16.22 1.46
CA LEU A 32 7.63 16.84 2.76
C LEU A 32 8.47 16.20 3.89
N LEU A 33 8.65 14.89 3.84
CA LEU A 33 9.33 14.13 4.90
C LEU A 33 10.84 14.05 4.69
N SER A 34 11.32 14.16 3.45
CA SER A 34 12.74 14.10 3.08
C SER A 34 13.59 15.24 3.64
N ARG A 35 12.95 16.27 4.20
CA ARG A 35 13.59 17.40 4.88
C ARG A 35 13.81 17.17 6.37
N LEU A 36 13.21 16.13 6.93
CA LEU A 36 13.32 15.79 8.34
C LEU A 36 14.60 15.00 8.60
N ASP A 37 15.16 15.13 9.80
CA ASP A 37 16.19 14.21 10.24
C ASP A 37 15.61 12.80 10.37
N GLU A 38 16.51 11.82 10.28
CA GLU A 38 16.19 10.40 10.25
C GLU A 38 15.21 9.96 11.35
N ARG A 39 15.43 10.41 12.59
CA ARG A 39 14.57 10.05 13.72
C ARG A 39 13.18 10.65 13.58
N ARG A 40 13.07 11.93 13.18
CA ARG A 40 11.78 12.59 12.97
C ARG A 40 11.03 12.03 11.77
N GLY A 41 11.74 11.71 10.69
CA GLY A 41 11.20 11.03 9.51
C GLY A 41 10.54 9.71 9.88
N TYR A 42 11.29 8.83 10.55
CA TYR A 42 10.78 7.55 11.07
C TYR A 42 9.55 7.74 11.98
N TRP A 43 9.62 8.65 12.96
CA TRP A 43 8.51 8.89 13.90
C TRP A 43 7.25 9.35 13.19
N LEU A 44 7.35 10.36 12.33
CA LEU A 44 6.19 10.92 11.64
C LEU A 44 5.62 9.94 10.62
N PHE A 45 6.48 9.28 9.83
CA PHE A 45 6.06 8.27 8.87
C PHE A 45 5.28 7.16 9.57
N THR A 46 5.86 6.55 10.62
CA THR A 46 5.19 5.48 11.37
C THR A 46 3.91 5.96 12.07
N ALA A 47 3.92 7.16 12.67
CA ALA A 47 2.77 7.70 13.37
C ALA A 47 1.58 7.97 12.44
N VAL A 48 1.82 8.43 11.21
CA VAL A 48 0.77 8.64 10.19
C VAL A 48 0.12 7.33 9.75
N HIS A 49 0.83 6.20 9.82
CA HIS A 49 0.24 4.89 9.50
C HIS A 49 -0.82 4.46 10.51
N ILE A 50 -0.78 4.92 11.77
CA ILE A 50 -1.80 4.59 12.78
C ILE A 50 -3.21 5.06 12.33
N PRO A 51 -3.46 6.35 12.04
CA PRO A 51 -4.77 6.76 11.54
C PRO A 51 -5.11 6.15 10.18
N LEU A 52 -4.13 5.91 9.30
CA LEU A 52 -4.38 5.22 8.02
C LEU A 52 -4.89 3.79 8.24
N TYR A 53 -4.29 3.04 9.17
CA TYR A 53 -4.73 1.70 9.54
C TYR A 53 -6.09 1.71 10.26
N LEU A 54 -6.37 2.71 11.09
CA LEU A 54 -7.71 2.86 11.67
C LEU A 54 -8.77 3.08 10.58
N LEU A 55 -8.52 3.93 9.59
CA LEU A 55 -9.42 4.15 8.45
C LEU A 55 -9.58 2.88 7.61
N LEU A 56 -8.47 2.16 7.36
CA LEU A 56 -8.46 0.88 6.65
C LEU A 56 -9.33 -0.16 7.37
N PHE A 57 -9.10 -0.38 8.66
CA PHE A 57 -9.86 -1.34 9.45
C PHE A 57 -11.31 -0.91 9.62
N TRP A 58 -11.59 0.39 9.78
CA TRP A 58 -12.96 0.88 9.83
C TRP A 58 -13.72 0.59 8.53
N GLY A 59 -13.11 0.84 7.36
CA GLY A 59 -13.73 0.55 6.06
C GLY A 59 -13.93 -0.96 5.78
N LEU A 60 -13.09 -1.81 6.38
CA LEU A 60 -13.12 -3.27 6.17
C LEU A 60 -13.90 -4.05 7.23
N LEU A 61 -14.00 -3.55 8.46
CA LEU A 61 -14.55 -4.26 9.63
C LEU A 61 -15.64 -3.47 10.38
N GLY A 62 -15.92 -2.22 10.01
CA GLY A 62 -16.97 -1.40 10.63
C GLY A 62 -18.40 -1.91 10.41
N THR A 63 -19.38 -1.18 10.95
CA THR A 63 -20.81 -1.57 10.91
C THR A 63 -21.38 -1.76 9.51
N ASP A 64 -20.92 -0.99 8.53
CA ASP A 64 -21.36 -1.06 7.12
C ASP A 64 -20.33 -1.76 6.21
N SER A 65 -19.51 -2.63 6.80
CA SER A 65 -18.37 -3.27 6.13
C SER A 65 -18.68 -4.70 5.65
N PRO A 66 -17.87 -5.25 4.72
CA PRO A 66 -16.86 -4.55 3.92
C PRO A 66 -17.53 -3.61 2.90
N ASN A 67 -17.10 -2.35 2.85
CA ASN A 67 -17.64 -1.40 1.88
C ASN A 67 -17.06 -1.70 0.49
N ALA A 68 -17.89 -2.16 -0.44
CA ALA A 68 -17.44 -2.55 -1.78
C ALA A 68 -16.79 -1.40 -2.57
N GLY A 69 -17.24 -0.16 -2.37
CA GLY A 69 -16.61 1.02 -2.97
C GLY A 69 -15.23 1.31 -2.38
N PHE A 70 -15.09 1.14 -1.06
CA PHE A 70 -13.81 1.26 -0.36
C PHE A 70 -12.80 0.21 -0.82
N MET A 71 -13.21 -1.06 -0.91
CA MET A 71 -12.37 -2.15 -1.42
C MET A 71 -11.90 -1.87 -2.85
N ARG A 72 -12.82 -1.45 -3.74
CA ARG A 72 -12.49 -1.07 -5.12
C ARG A 72 -11.48 0.08 -5.14
N GLY A 73 -11.64 1.06 -4.25
CA GLY A 73 -10.68 2.15 -4.08
C GLY A 73 -9.30 1.65 -3.68
N LEU A 74 -9.21 0.69 -2.76
CA LEU A 74 -7.96 0.06 -2.36
C LEU A 74 -7.30 -0.72 -3.50
N ASP A 75 -8.06 -1.50 -4.28
CA ASP A 75 -7.50 -2.21 -5.44
C ASP A 75 -6.88 -1.25 -6.47
N ILE A 76 -7.57 -0.14 -6.75
CA ILE A 76 -7.06 0.91 -7.63
C ILE A 76 -5.81 1.57 -7.02
N PHE A 77 -5.83 1.87 -5.71
CA PHE A 77 -4.68 2.42 -5.01
C PHE A 77 -3.48 1.48 -5.09
N PHE A 78 -3.64 0.17 -4.89
CA PHE A 78 -2.55 -0.81 -4.98
C PHE A 78 -1.91 -0.81 -6.38
N ALA A 79 -2.72 -0.72 -7.44
CA ALA A 79 -2.20 -0.63 -8.80
C ALA A 79 -1.44 0.69 -9.07
N ILE A 80 -1.99 1.82 -8.60
CA ILE A 80 -1.33 3.13 -8.71
C ILE A 80 -0.03 3.16 -7.91
N HIS A 81 -0.01 2.54 -6.72
CA HIS A 81 1.15 2.46 -5.84
C HIS A 81 2.35 1.80 -6.51
N VAL A 82 2.13 0.70 -7.25
CA VAL A 82 3.18 0.11 -8.11
C VAL A 82 3.70 1.14 -9.12
N GLY A 83 2.80 1.89 -9.77
CA GLY A 83 3.15 2.96 -10.69
C GLY A 83 4.02 4.05 -10.04
N LEU A 84 3.73 4.42 -8.80
CA LEU A 84 4.55 5.37 -8.04
C LEU A 84 5.96 4.85 -7.81
N HIS A 85 6.13 3.58 -7.42
CA HIS A 85 7.46 2.97 -7.28
C HIS A 85 8.21 2.90 -8.61
N LEU A 86 7.52 2.65 -9.72
CA LEU A 86 8.14 2.71 -11.05
C LEU A 86 8.60 4.12 -11.40
N LEU A 87 7.84 5.15 -11.03
CA LEU A 87 8.21 6.56 -11.23
C LEU A 87 9.44 6.95 -10.40
N TYR A 88 9.51 6.50 -9.14
CA TYR A 88 10.62 6.78 -8.24
C TYR A 88 11.78 5.77 -8.33
N LEU A 89 11.77 4.87 -9.32
CA LEU A 89 12.79 3.83 -9.49
C LEU A 89 14.21 4.39 -9.48
N ARG A 90 14.41 5.55 -10.13
CA ARG A 90 15.72 6.22 -10.26
C ARG A 90 15.95 7.31 -9.22
N HIS A 91 15.07 7.43 -8.22
CA HIS A 91 15.24 8.44 -7.18
C HIS A 91 16.49 8.12 -6.34
N PRO A 92 17.36 9.10 -6.01
CA PRO A 92 18.62 8.84 -5.31
C PRO A 92 18.46 8.21 -3.92
N GLN A 93 17.30 8.43 -3.29
CA GLN A 93 16.96 7.89 -1.96
C GLN A 93 16.10 6.62 -2.05
N ASN A 94 15.94 6.03 -3.24
CA ASN A 94 15.18 4.80 -3.38
C ASN A 94 16.03 3.58 -2.98
N GLU A 95 15.68 2.96 -1.85
CA GLU A 95 16.38 1.77 -1.33
C GLU A 95 15.72 0.43 -1.73
N PHE A 96 14.60 0.45 -2.46
CA PHE A 96 13.89 -0.76 -2.91
C PHE A 96 14.60 -1.42 -4.09
N THR A 97 15.77 -2.00 -3.84
CA THR A 97 16.63 -2.64 -4.85
C THR A 97 16.54 -4.16 -4.85
N SER A 98 15.96 -4.74 -3.79
CA SER A 98 15.91 -6.18 -3.62
C SER A 98 14.71 -6.80 -4.35
N LEU A 99 14.89 -8.04 -4.82
CA LEU A 99 13.78 -8.84 -5.37
C LEU A 99 12.64 -8.99 -4.37
N PHE A 100 12.96 -9.10 -3.08
CA PHE A 100 11.97 -9.24 -2.02
C PHE A 100 11.07 -8.00 -1.93
N SER A 101 11.65 -6.80 -1.86
CA SER A 101 10.91 -5.53 -1.88
C SER A 101 9.99 -5.42 -3.10
N TRP A 102 10.52 -5.73 -4.28
CA TRP A 102 9.73 -5.71 -5.52
C TRP A 102 8.64 -6.76 -5.55
N ALA A 103 8.85 -7.94 -4.96
CA ALA A 103 7.81 -8.95 -4.83
C ALA A 103 6.66 -8.47 -3.94
N LEU A 104 6.94 -7.70 -2.88
CA LEU A 104 5.90 -7.11 -2.03
C LEU A 104 5.11 -6.04 -2.79
N ILE A 105 5.81 -5.10 -3.44
CA ILE A 105 5.20 -4.02 -4.23
C ILE A 105 4.33 -4.59 -5.36
N LEU A 106 4.91 -5.46 -6.20
CA LEU A 106 4.21 -6.04 -7.35
C LEU A 106 3.11 -7.00 -6.91
N GLY A 107 3.31 -7.75 -5.83
CA GLY A 107 2.29 -8.63 -5.26
C GLY A 107 1.03 -7.86 -4.91
N ALA A 108 1.16 -6.73 -4.21
CA ALA A 108 0.02 -5.87 -3.87
C ALA A 108 -0.75 -5.42 -5.13
N GLY A 109 -0.05 -4.90 -6.14
CA GLY A 109 -0.68 -4.41 -7.37
C GLY A 109 -1.31 -5.51 -8.24
N VAL A 110 -0.61 -6.63 -8.44
CA VAL A 110 -1.12 -7.75 -9.27
C VAL A 110 -2.37 -8.35 -8.67
N PHE A 111 -2.37 -8.65 -7.37
CA PHE A 111 -3.54 -9.24 -6.71
C PHE A 111 -4.71 -8.25 -6.58
N GLY A 112 -4.42 -6.94 -6.41
CA GLY A 112 -5.46 -5.90 -6.46
C GLY A 112 -6.11 -5.79 -7.83
N LEU A 113 -5.34 -5.83 -8.92
CA LEU A 113 -5.88 -5.86 -10.29
C LEU A 113 -6.72 -7.11 -10.56
N LEU A 114 -6.29 -8.28 -10.07
CA LEU A 114 -7.06 -9.52 -10.19
C LEU A 114 -8.40 -9.42 -9.45
N ASP A 115 -8.43 -8.84 -8.25
CA ASP A 115 -9.68 -8.61 -7.53
C ASP A 115 -10.60 -7.62 -8.27
N LEU A 116 -10.03 -6.51 -8.77
CA LEU A 116 -10.77 -5.51 -9.52
C LEU A 116 -11.44 -6.10 -10.78
N LEU A 117 -10.70 -6.89 -11.56
CA LEU A 117 -11.21 -7.57 -12.75
C LEU A 117 -12.30 -8.60 -12.38
N ASN A 118 -12.09 -9.35 -11.31
CA ASN A 118 -13.07 -10.31 -10.82
C ASN A 118 -14.38 -9.60 -10.41
N ARG A 119 -14.30 -8.45 -9.76
CA ARG A 119 -15.47 -7.65 -9.37
C ARG A 119 -16.19 -7.04 -10.56
N ILE A 120 -15.49 -6.57 -11.58
CA ILE A 120 -16.11 -5.98 -12.79
C ILE A 120 -16.89 -7.04 -13.57
N ARG A 121 -16.40 -8.28 -13.63
CA ARG A 121 -17.02 -9.38 -14.40
C ARG A 121 -18.33 -9.91 -13.80
N ILE A 122 -18.62 -9.60 -12.53
CA ILE A 122 -19.79 -10.09 -11.79
C ILE A 122 -20.98 -9.11 -11.90
N TYR A 123 -20.81 -7.97 -12.59
CA TYR A 123 -21.88 -7.04 -12.98
C TYR A 123 -22.21 -7.19 -14.46
#